data_AF-A0A942WKK8-F1
#
_entry.id   AF-A0A942WKK8-F1
#
_cell.length_a   1.000
_cell.length_b   1.000
_cell.length_c   1.000
_cell.angle_alpha   90.00
_cell.angle_beta   90.00
_cell.angle_gamma   90.00
#
_symmetry.space_group_name_H-M   'P 1'
#
loop_
_entity.id
_entity.type
_entity.pdbx_description
1 polymer ?
#
loop_
_entity_poly.entity_id
_entity_poly.type
_entity_poly.pdbx_seq_one_letter_code
_entity_poly.pdbx_strand_id
1 'polypeptide(L)'
;MCGQWVVDRLHISRVREGFKKSRKGGFTLVELMVVVAVIAILAAIAMPQFLSAADKARNAKETADIQIIKNATQLYMIDKNVDTPPTVENLYKEGYLTEHVKTAKGKEYTITYEAVSGGTSKSVVVKAPNEP
;
A
#
# COMPACT_ATOMS: atom_id res chain seq x y z
N MET A 1 2.84 18.11 -65.99
CA MET A 1 1.40 18.42 -66.12
C MET A 1 0.63 17.40 -65.30
N CYS A 2 -0.33 17.88 -64.51
CA CYS A 2 -1.13 17.13 -63.54
C CYS A 2 -1.74 15.84 -64.09
N GLY A 3 -1.66 14.77 -63.29
CA GLY A 3 -2.41 13.53 -63.45
C GLY A 3 -3.08 13.17 -62.14
N GLN A 4 -4.21 13.82 -61.88
CA GLN A 4 -5.17 13.53 -60.83
C GLN A 4 -5.88 12.19 -61.13
N TRP A 5 -6.28 11.44 -60.08
CA TRP A 5 -7.26 10.33 -60.09
C TRP A 5 -6.75 8.89 -60.35
N VAL A 6 -6.23 8.26 -59.30
CA VAL A 6 -6.63 6.89 -58.91
C VAL A 6 -6.99 6.98 -57.42
N VAL A 7 -8.19 7.45 -57.04
CA VAL A 7 -9.33 6.57 -56.73
C VAL A 7 -8.89 5.15 -56.40
N ASP A 8 -8.61 4.89 -55.13
CA ASP A 8 -9.41 3.84 -54.50
C ASP A 8 -9.85 4.24 -53.09
N ARG A 9 -11.09 4.71 -53.11
CA ARG A 9 -11.95 5.03 -51.99
C ARG A 9 -12.22 3.70 -51.28
N LEU A 10 -11.43 3.38 -50.25
CA LEU A 10 -11.77 2.32 -49.31
C LEU A 10 -12.98 2.75 -48.47
N HIS A 11 -14.14 2.58 -49.11
CA HIS A 11 -15.44 2.53 -48.51
C HIS A 11 -15.51 1.24 -47.68
N ILE A 12 -15.09 1.30 -46.41
CA ILE A 12 -15.56 0.32 -45.42
C ILE A 12 -17.03 0.66 -45.13
N SER A 13 -17.85 0.18 -46.06
CA SER A 13 -19.29 0.22 -46.00
C SER A 13 -19.75 -0.91 -45.09
N ARG A 14 -20.58 -0.54 -44.11
CA ARG A 14 -21.46 -1.41 -43.31
C ARG A 14 -20.82 -2.17 -42.14
N VAL A 15 -20.63 -1.45 -41.03
CA VAL A 15 -20.88 -2.05 -39.70
C VAL A 15 -22.33 -1.72 -39.32
N ARG A 16 -23.27 -2.51 -39.80
CA ARG A 16 -24.63 -2.57 -39.23
C ARG A 16 -25.10 -4.00 -39.27
N GLU A 17 -24.57 -4.80 -38.35
CA GLU A 17 -25.27 -6.00 -37.92
C GLU A 17 -26.22 -5.59 -36.79
N GLY A 18 -27.50 -5.51 -37.12
CA GLY A 18 -28.56 -5.34 -36.14
C GLY A 18 -28.63 -6.58 -35.26
N PHE A 19 -28.58 -6.40 -33.95
CA PHE A 19 -28.81 -7.44 -32.96
C PHE A 19 -30.13 -8.16 -33.26
N LYS A 20 -30.03 -9.40 -33.75
CA LYS A 20 -31.15 -10.32 -33.95
C LYS A 20 -31.80 -10.53 -32.59
N LYS A 21 -32.98 -9.96 -32.37
CA LYS A 21 -33.70 -9.98 -31.08
C LYS A 21 -34.21 -11.39 -30.80
N SER A 22 -33.34 -12.24 -30.27
CA SER A 22 -33.78 -13.45 -29.58
C SER A 22 -34.61 -13.00 -28.38
N ARG A 23 -35.92 -13.33 -28.36
CA ARG A 23 -36.76 -13.19 -27.16
C ARG A 23 -36.37 -14.23 -26.10
N LYS A 24 -35.09 -14.26 -25.72
CA LYS A 24 -34.65 -14.84 -24.46
C LYS A 24 -34.97 -13.78 -23.40
N GLY A 25 -35.68 -14.16 -22.33
CA GLY A 25 -36.08 -13.26 -21.25
C GLY A 25 -34.88 -12.42 -20.80
N GLY A 26 -34.94 -11.12 -21.06
CA GLY A 26 -33.87 -10.18 -20.72
C GLY A 26 -34.03 -9.73 -19.28
N PHE A 27 -32.89 -9.58 -18.59
CA PHE A 27 -32.76 -8.91 -17.30
C PHE A 27 -33.57 -7.61 -17.33
N THR A 28 -34.49 -7.44 -16.40
CA THR A 28 -35.24 -6.18 -16.33
C THR A 28 -34.34 -5.08 -15.75
N LEU A 29 -34.51 -3.83 -16.17
CA LEU A 29 -33.78 -2.71 -15.56
C LEU A 29 -34.07 -2.63 -14.05
N VAL A 30 -35.31 -2.95 -13.65
CA VAL A 30 -35.75 -2.98 -12.24
C VAL A 30 -34.96 -4.01 -11.43
N GLU A 31 -34.72 -5.19 -11.99
CA GLU A 31 -33.94 -6.26 -11.34
C GLU A 31 -32.50 -5.83 -11.08
N LEU A 32 -31.88 -5.10 -12.02
CA LEU A 32 -30.55 -4.53 -11.79
C LEU A 32 -30.57 -3.36 -10.80
N MET A 33 -31.59 -2.50 -10.84
CA MET A 33 -31.70 -1.34 -9.94
C MET A 33 -31.79 -1.75 -8.47
N VAL A 34 -32.59 -2.76 -8.15
CA VAL A 34 -32.72 -3.24 -6.77
C VAL A 34 -31.41 -3.85 -6.27
N VAL A 35 -30.67 -4.55 -7.13
CA VAL A 35 -29.38 -5.16 -6.76
C VAL A 35 -28.34 -4.09 -6.42
N VAL A 36 -28.18 -3.06 -7.25
CA VAL A 36 -27.22 -1.98 -6.95
C VAL A 36 -27.63 -1.17 -5.72
N ALA A 37 -28.94 -1.03 -5.45
CA ALA A 37 -29.44 -0.38 -4.24
C ALA A 37 -29.05 -1.16 -2.97
N VAL A 38 -29.21 -2.49 -2.97
CA VAL A 38 -28.80 -3.32 -1.83
C VAL A 38 -27.28 -3.33 -1.65
N ILE A 39 -26.50 -3.42 -2.74
CA ILE A 39 -25.03 -3.35 -2.68
C ILE A 39 -24.58 -2.01 -2.10
N ALA A 40 -25.23 -0.89 -2.46
CA ALA A 40 -24.89 0.43 -1.93
C ALA A 40 -25.10 0.52 -0.41
N ILE A 41 -26.18 -0.05 0.12
CA ILE A 41 -26.46 -0.09 1.57
C ILE A 41 -25.40 -0.93 2.29
N LEU A 42 -25.07 -2.12 1.78
CA LEU A 42 -24.04 -2.97 2.36
C LEU A 42 -22.66 -2.32 2.31
N ALA A 43 -22.30 -1.71 1.17
CA ALA A 43 -21.03 -1.00 0.99
C ALA A 43 -20.92 0.20 1.94
N ALA A 44 -22.00 0.95 2.18
CA ALA A 44 -21.99 2.08 3.10
C ALA A 44 -21.62 1.68 4.55
N ILE A 45 -22.01 0.47 4.99
CA ILE A 45 -21.66 -0.06 6.31
C ILE A 45 -20.28 -0.73 6.29
N ALA A 46 -19.93 -1.41 5.21
CA ALA A 46 -18.68 -2.17 5.06
C ALA A 46 -17.44 -1.29 4.82
N MET A 47 -17.56 -0.18 4.09
CA MET A 47 -16.44 0.71 3.80
C MET A 47 -15.81 1.35 5.05
N PRO A 48 -16.55 1.98 5.99
CA PRO A 48 -15.94 2.65 7.13
C PRO A 48 -15.22 1.67 8.07
N GLN A 49 -15.78 0.48 8.28
CA GLN A 49 -15.14 -0.57 9.08
C GLN A 49 -13.86 -1.09 8.41
N PHE A 50 -13.85 -1.24 7.08
CA PHE A 50 -12.69 -1.70 6.34
C PHE A 50 -11.53 -0.69 6.42
N LEU A 51 -11.83 0.62 6.29
CA LEU A 51 -10.83 1.68 6.44
C LEU A 51 -10.21 1.66 7.85
N SER A 52 -11.04 1.58 8.90
CA SER A 52 -10.55 1.49 10.28
C SER A 52 -9.71 0.23 10.53
N ALA A 53 -10.12 -0.92 9.98
CA ALA A 53 -9.37 -2.16 10.11
C ALA A 53 -8.02 -2.08 9.38
N ALA A 54 -7.97 -1.46 8.20
CA ALA A 54 -6.74 -1.22 7.46
C ALA A 54 -5.77 -0.31 8.23
N ASP A 55 -6.28 0.76 8.86
CA ASP A 55 -5.45 1.67 9.67
C ASP A 55 -4.94 0.98 10.95
N LYS A 56 -5.78 0.17 11.62
CA LYS A 56 -5.33 -0.66 12.75
C LYS A 56 -4.23 -1.64 12.35
N ALA A 57 -4.34 -2.28 11.19
CA ALA A 57 -3.32 -3.19 10.68
C ALA A 57 -2.00 -2.47 10.37
N ARG A 58 -2.07 -1.24 9.83
CA ARG A 58 -0.89 -0.38 9.62
C ARG A 58 -0.19 -0.04 10.94
N ASN A 59 -0.94 0.42 11.94
CA ASN A 59 -0.38 0.76 13.25
C ASN A 59 0.23 -0.46 13.96
N ALA A 60 -0.43 -1.62 13.85
CA ALA A 60 0.08 -2.87 14.40
C ALA A 60 1.39 -3.29 13.72
N LYS A 61 1.46 -3.17 12.38
CA LYS A 61 2.69 -3.41 11.63
C LYS A 61 3.81 -2.47 12.06
N GLU A 62 3.54 -1.16 12.13
CA GLU A 62 4.55 -0.17 12.53
C GLU A 62 5.09 -0.46 13.95
N THR A 63 4.21 -0.87 14.86
CA THR A 63 4.62 -1.25 16.22
C THR A 63 5.52 -2.49 16.21
N ALA A 64 5.18 -3.50 15.42
CA ALA A 64 5.98 -4.72 15.28
C ALA A 64 7.35 -4.42 14.64
N ASP A 65 7.37 -3.61 13.57
CA ASP A 65 8.57 -3.16 12.88
C ASP A 65 9.53 -2.43 13.84
N ILE A 66 9.00 -1.53 14.66
CA ILE A 66 9.77 -0.82 15.70
C ILE A 66 10.40 -1.81 16.70
N GLN A 67 9.66 -2.82 17.16
CA GLN A 67 10.19 -3.81 18.10
C GLN A 67 11.31 -4.66 17.50
N ILE A 68 11.14 -5.08 16.24
CA ILE A 68 12.15 -5.83 15.50
C ILE A 68 13.44 -5.01 15.37
N ILE A 69 13.33 -3.75 14.96
CA ILE A 69 14.49 -2.86 14.80
C ILE A 69 15.17 -2.57 16.15
N LYS A 70 14.40 -2.37 17.23
CA LYS A 70 14.94 -2.18 18.58
C LYS A 70 15.77 -3.38 19.02
N ASN A 71 15.22 -4.58 18.88
CA ASN A 71 15.92 -5.82 19.25
C ASN A 71 17.18 -6.01 18.40
N ALA A 72 17.10 -5.82 17.09
CA ALA A 72 18.25 -5.90 16.19
C ALA A 72 19.34 -4.89 16.56
N THR A 73 18.95 -3.66 16.90
CA THR A 73 19.86 -2.61 17.36
C THR A 73 20.56 -3.00 18.66
N GLN A 74 19.81 -3.52 19.64
CA GLN A 74 20.37 -3.98 20.91
C GLN A 74 21.36 -5.13 20.71
N LEU A 75 21.03 -6.11 19.86
CA LEU A 75 21.93 -7.21 19.53
C LEU A 75 23.22 -6.73 18.88
N TYR A 76 23.13 -5.82 17.90
CA TYR A 76 24.29 -5.23 17.26
C TYR A 76 25.20 -4.51 18.25
N MET A 77 24.61 -3.70 19.15
CA MET A 77 25.37 -2.96 20.15
C MET A 77 26.10 -3.89 21.14
N ILE A 78 25.47 -5.00 21.53
CA ILE A 78 26.05 -6.00 22.41
C ILE A 78 27.20 -6.73 21.71
N ASP A 79 27.02 -7.17 20.46
CA ASP A 79 28.03 -7.91 19.70
C ASP A 79 29.27 -7.06 19.40
N LYS A 80 29.06 -5.81 18.97
CA LYS A 80 30.14 -4.89 18.59
C LYS A 80 30.71 -4.12 19.77
N ASN A 81 30.08 -4.21 20.94
CA ASN A 81 30.42 -3.42 22.13
C ASN A 81 30.52 -1.91 21.82
N VAL A 82 29.52 -1.40 21.08
CA VAL A 82 29.43 0.03 20.69
C VAL A 82 28.18 0.67 21.29
N ASP A 83 28.35 1.88 21.81
CA ASP A 83 27.26 2.69 22.37
C ASP A 83 26.60 3.62 21.34
N THR A 84 26.93 3.46 20.05
CA THR A 84 26.37 4.23 18.95
C THR A 84 25.33 3.41 18.20
N PRO A 85 24.18 4.00 17.84
CA PRO A 85 23.13 3.23 17.19
C PRO A 85 23.48 3.13 15.70
N PRO A 86 23.50 1.93 15.10
CA PRO A 86 23.64 1.78 13.67
C PRO A 86 22.42 2.36 12.94
N THR A 87 22.60 2.72 11.67
CA THR A 87 21.49 2.99 10.76
C THR A 87 20.77 1.68 10.42
N VAL A 88 19.47 1.74 10.10
CA VAL A 88 18.69 0.56 9.64
C VAL A 88 19.35 -0.18 8.47
N GLU A 89 20.01 0.56 7.59
CA GLU A 89 20.80 0.03 6.47
C GLU A 89 21.96 -0.87 6.94
N ASN A 90 22.66 -0.47 8.01
CA ASN A 90 23.80 -1.23 8.53
C ASN A 90 23.32 -2.51 9.22
N LEU A 91 22.18 -2.45 9.92
CA LEU A 91 21.56 -3.64 10.53
C LEU A 91 21.17 -4.68 9.48
N TYR A 92 20.67 -4.24 8.31
CA TYR A 92 20.38 -5.14 7.20
C TYR A 92 21.66 -5.72 6.59
N LYS A 93 22.67 -4.88 6.29
CA LYS A 93 23.94 -5.31 5.70
C LYS A 93 24.70 -6.31 6.57
N GLU A 94 24.64 -6.12 7.88
CA GLU A 94 25.32 -6.98 8.85
C GLU A 94 24.48 -8.20 9.26
N GLY A 95 23.28 -8.37 8.69
CA GLY A 95 22.45 -9.58 8.88
C GLY A 95 21.64 -9.61 10.17
N TYR A 96 21.55 -8.50 10.90
CA TYR A 96 20.72 -8.36 12.10
C TYR A 96 19.23 -8.16 11.75
N LEU A 97 18.93 -7.72 10.53
CA LEU A 97 17.59 -7.65 9.97
C LEU A 97 17.49 -8.52 8.72
N THR A 98 16.47 -9.37 8.65
CA THR A 98 16.22 -10.27 7.52
C THR A 98 15.60 -9.58 6.30
N GLU A 99 15.01 -8.40 6.49
CA GLU A 99 14.35 -7.62 5.44
C GLU A 99 14.61 -6.13 5.66
N HIS A 100 14.63 -5.35 4.57
CA HIS A 100 14.52 -3.89 4.66
C HIS A 100 13.13 -3.52 5.20
N VAL A 101 13.07 -3.31 6.51
CA VAL A 101 11.85 -2.86 7.19
C VAL A 101 11.53 -1.42 6.75
N LYS A 102 10.51 -1.28 5.89
CA LYS A 102 10.03 0.01 5.37
C LYS A 102 8.60 0.27 5.86
N THR A 103 8.33 1.53 6.21
CA THR A 103 6.98 2.02 6.51
C THR A 103 6.06 1.84 5.30
N ALA A 104 4.74 1.79 5.51
CA ALA A 104 3.72 1.68 4.46
C ALA A 104 3.82 2.74 3.34
N LYS A 105 4.55 3.85 3.56
CA LYS A 105 4.84 4.92 2.59
C LYS A 105 6.21 4.78 1.90
N GLY A 106 6.88 3.64 2.05
CA GLY A 106 8.20 3.36 1.44
C GLY A 106 9.38 4.10 2.06
N LYS A 107 9.18 4.78 3.19
CA LYS A 107 10.23 5.50 3.94
C LYS A 107 10.85 4.60 5.02
N GLU A 108 12.11 4.87 5.34
CA GLU A 108 12.89 4.14 6.34
C GLU A 108 12.69 4.65 7.77
N TYR A 109 12.84 3.78 8.76
CA TYR A 109 12.79 4.14 10.18
C TYR A 109 14.09 4.79 10.62
N THR A 110 13.99 5.82 11.48
CA THR A 110 15.16 6.49 12.05
C THR A 110 15.41 5.98 13.46
N ILE A 111 16.65 5.57 13.74
CA ILE A 111 17.08 5.12 15.07
C ILE A 111 17.80 6.30 15.75
N THR A 112 17.31 6.71 16.91
CA THR A 112 17.88 7.80 17.73
C THR A 112 18.01 7.37 19.18
N TYR A 113 18.84 8.07 19.96
CA TYR A 113 18.81 7.96 21.41
C TYR A 113 17.99 9.09 22.00
N GLU A 114 17.08 8.73 22.92
CA GLU A 114 16.52 9.69 23.85
C GLU A 114 17.06 9.38 25.25
N ALA A 115 17.50 10.44 25.94
CA ALA A 115 17.88 10.34 27.34
C ALA A 115 16.62 10.00 28.15
N VAL A 116 16.67 8.93 28.93
CA VAL A 116 15.57 8.62 29.85
C VAL A 116 15.57 9.70 30.93
N SER A 117 14.47 10.44 31.06
CA SER A 117 14.40 11.55 32.01
C SER A 117 14.64 11.03 33.43
N GLY A 118 15.71 11.52 34.06
CA GLY A 118 16.11 11.15 35.42
C GLY A 118 17.22 10.11 35.56
N GLY A 119 17.95 9.73 34.49
CA GLY A 119 19.14 8.89 34.58
C GLY A 119 20.16 9.09 33.46
N THR A 120 21.37 8.54 33.63
CA THR A 120 22.46 8.59 32.62
C THR A 120 22.25 7.58 31.47
N SER A 121 21.20 6.77 31.56
CA SER A 121 20.88 5.69 30.62
C SER A 121 20.20 6.22 29.36
N LYS A 122 20.72 5.87 28.18
CA LYS A 122 20.15 6.21 26.88
C LYS A 122 19.26 5.07 26.39
N SER A 123 18.04 5.39 25.93
CA SER A 123 17.13 4.40 25.35
C SER A 123 17.15 4.47 23.83
N VAL A 124 17.17 3.32 23.15
CA VAL A 124 17.04 3.24 21.68
C VAL A 124 15.59 3.56 21.31
N VAL A 125 15.40 4.69 20.63
CA VAL A 125 14.11 5.14 20.12
C VAL A 125 14.11 5.00 18.60
N VAL A 126 13.22 4.17 18.09
CA VAL A 126 12.99 4.01 16.65
C VAL A 126 11.75 4.82 16.30
N LYS A 127 11.93 5.86 15.47
CA LYS A 127 10.84 6.75 15.03
C LYS A 127 10.45 6.42 13.61
N ALA A 128 9.14 6.39 13.36
CA ALA A 128 8.62 6.29 12.01
C ALA A 128 8.86 7.62 11.27
N PRO A 129 9.20 7.59 9.96
CA PRO A 129 9.54 8.79 9.17
C PRO A 129 8.38 9.77 8.92
N ASN A 130 7.23 9.57 9.56
CA ASN A 130 6.08 10.46 9.49
C ASN A 130 5.42 10.69 10.89
N GLU A 131 6.07 10.31 12.00
CA GLU A 131 5.71 10.87 13.30
C GLU A 131 6.17 12.34 13.35
N PRO A 132 5.29 13.31 13.66
CA PRO A 132 5.72 14.66 14.02
C PRO A 132 6.53 14.66 15.34
#